data_AF-A0AAW0F8M9-F1
#
_entry.id   AF-A0AAW0F8M9-F1
#
_cell.length_a   1.000
_cell.length_b   1.000
_cell.length_c   1.000
_cell.angle_alpha   90.00
_cell.angle_beta   90.00
_cell.angle_gamma   90.00
#
_symmetry.space_group_name_H-M   'P 1'
#
loop_
_entity.id
_entity.type
_entity.pdbx_description
1 polymer ?
#
loop_
_entity_poly.entity_id
_entity_poly.type
_entity_poly.pdbx_seq_one_letter_code
_entity_poly.pdbx_strand_id
1 'polypeptide(L)'
;MNILSAEHPYPCIRAFHFVNLMMSQNPVYPKVLEDGKRNDTIFIDLGCCMGSDVRKLVFDGYPAEHVLGCDLRQEFIDTGYELYKDKGNSIRKTPPI
;
A
#
# COMPACT_ATOMS: atom_id res chain seq x y z
N MET A 1 8.80 1.46 14.99
CA MET A 1 8.69 2.83 14.45
C MET A 1 9.89 3.73 14.71
N ASN A 2 10.44 3.82 15.94
CA ASN A 2 11.54 4.76 16.25
C ASN A 2 12.86 4.50 15.52
N ILE A 3 13.05 3.31 14.92
CA ILE A 3 14.30 2.93 14.26
C ILE A 3 14.31 3.44 12.80
N LEU A 4 13.20 3.30 12.07
CA LEU A 4 13.10 3.66 10.65
C LEU A 4 13.32 5.16 10.38
N SER A 5 12.82 6.05 11.23
CA SER A 5 12.99 7.50 11.03
C SER A 5 14.40 8.01 11.38
N ALA A 6 15.15 7.23 12.16
CA ALA A 6 16.54 7.49 12.50
C ALA A 6 17.48 7.01 11.39
N GLU A 7 17.22 5.84 10.80
CA GLU A 7 18.00 5.27 9.70
C GLU A 7 17.67 5.90 8.34
N HIS A 8 16.40 6.27 8.14
CA HIS A 8 15.89 6.85 6.91
C HIS A 8 15.08 8.12 7.23
N PRO A 9 15.72 9.31 7.23
CA PRO A 9 15.10 10.56 7.68
C PRO A 9 14.15 11.15 6.63
N TYR A 10 13.36 10.32 5.94
CA TYR A 10 12.35 10.78 5.00
C TYR A 10 11.29 11.62 5.75
N PRO A 11 10.99 12.85 5.28
CA PRO A 11 9.99 13.71 5.92
C PRO A 11 8.61 13.04 6.04
N CYS A 12 8.23 12.22 5.07
CA CYS A 12 6.97 11.49 5.06
C CYS A 12 6.85 10.49 6.23
N ILE A 13 7.95 9.87 6.67
CA ILE A 13 7.95 8.96 7.83
C ILE A 13 7.79 9.76 9.13
N ARG A 14 8.51 10.89 9.25
CA ARG A 14 8.42 11.78 10.43
C ARG A 14 7.04 12.40 10.60
N ALA A 15 6.37 12.67 9.49
CA ALA A 15 5.01 13.20 9.45
C ALA A 15 3.92 12.11 9.46
N PHE A 16 4.28 10.83 9.64
CA PHE A 16 3.35 9.70 9.66
C PHE A 16 2.48 9.56 8.40
N HIS A 17 2.98 10.03 7.23
CA HIS A 17 2.22 9.96 5.98
C HIS A 17 1.94 8.53 5.52
N PHE A 18 2.73 7.55 5.99
CA PHE A 18 2.51 6.15 5.67
C PHE A 18 1.18 5.59 6.21
N VAL A 19 0.45 6.25 7.12
CA VAL A 19 -0.92 5.86 7.49
C VAL A 19 -2.01 6.73 6.84
N ASN A 20 -1.61 7.73 6.08
CA ASN A 20 -2.54 8.59 5.35
C ASN A 20 -2.96 7.90 4.05
N LEU A 21 -4.25 7.94 3.74
CA LEU A 21 -4.82 7.34 2.54
C LEU A 21 -4.85 8.33 1.38
N MET A 22 -3.69 8.90 1.04
CA MET A 22 -3.60 10.01 0.09
C MET A 22 -4.01 9.60 -1.33
N MET A 23 -3.75 8.36 -1.72
CA MET A 23 -4.14 7.85 -3.03
C MET A 23 -5.65 7.93 -3.25
N SER A 24 -6.44 7.59 -2.22
CA SER A 24 -7.91 7.62 -2.28
C SER A 24 -8.51 9.03 -2.38
N GLN A 25 -7.71 10.06 -2.11
CA GLN A 25 -8.12 11.47 -2.23
C GLN A 25 -7.91 12.02 -3.63
N ASN A 26 -7.19 11.32 -4.51
CA ASN A 26 -6.96 11.77 -5.87
C ASN A 26 -8.27 11.70 -6.69
N PRO A 27 -8.66 12.75 -7.44
CA PRO A 27 -9.86 12.73 -8.29
C PRO A 27 -9.93 11.56 -9.28
N VAL A 28 -8.79 10.99 -9.69
CA VAL A 28 -8.74 9.84 -10.62
C VAL A 28 -9.07 8.50 -9.93
N TYR A 29 -9.01 8.43 -8.61
CA TYR A 29 -9.11 7.18 -7.85
C TYR A 29 -10.39 6.37 -8.14
N PRO A 30 -11.60 6.97 -8.21
CA PRO A 30 -12.81 6.21 -8.55
C PRO A 30 -12.73 5.53 -9.92
N LYS A 31 -12.08 6.18 -10.90
CA LYS A 31 -11.89 5.63 -12.25
C LYS A 31 -10.92 4.45 -12.22
N VAL A 32 -9.80 4.58 -11.51
CA VAL A 32 -8.82 3.50 -11.33
C VAL A 32 -9.46 2.28 -10.67
N LEU A 33 -10.26 2.51 -9.62
CA LEU A 33 -10.96 1.45 -8.92
C LEU A 33 -12.00 0.75 -9.81
N GLU A 34 -12.77 1.51 -10.60
CA GLU A 34 -13.74 0.95 -11.54
C GLU A 34 -13.03 0.12 -12.63
N ASP A 35 -11.94 0.64 -13.18
CA ASP A 35 -11.18 -0.03 -14.24
C ASP A 35 -10.56 -1.35 -13.77
N GLY A 36 -10.04 -1.41 -12.54
CA GLY A 36 -9.54 -2.66 -11.95
C GLY A 36 -10.62 -3.69 -11.64
N LYS A 37 -11.84 -3.24 -11.34
CA LYS A 37 -12.98 -4.15 -11.10
C LYS A 37 -13.53 -4.76 -12.39
N ARG A 38 -13.43 -4.03 -13.50
CA ARG A 38 -14.05 -4.40 -14.78
C ARG A 38 -13.09 -5.07 -15.75
N ASN A 39 -11.82 -4.71 -15.70
CA ASN A 39 -10.82 -5.13 -16.67
C ASN A 39 -9.70 -5.91 -15.98
N ASP A 40 -8.96 -6.67 -16.78
CA ASP A 40 -7.72 -7.34 -16.38
C ASP A 40 -6.56 -6.32 -16.39
N THR A 41 -6.61 -5.37 -15.46
CA THR A 41 -5.57 -4.33 -15.29
C THR A 41 -4.76 -4.58 -14.04
N ILE A 42 -3.45 -4.28 -14.13
CA ILE A 42 -2.52 -4.36 -13.00
C ILE A 42 -2.29 -2.94 -12.48
N PHE A 43 -2.47 -2.74 -11.17
CA PHE A 43 -2.12 -1.52 -10.47
C PHE A 43 -0.72 -1.65 -9.86
N ILE A 44 0.10 -0.61 -9.99
CA ILE A 44 1.43 -0.55 -9.38
C ILE A 44 1.59 0.70 -8.51
N ASP A 45 1.96 0.50 -7.24
CA ASP A 45 2.34 1.56 -6.31
C ASP A 45 3.87 1.62 -6.17
N LEU A 46 4.46 2.67 -6.73
CA LEU A 46 5.91 2.89 -6.72
C LEU A 46 6.29 3.76 -5.52
N GLY A 47 7.06 3.19 -4.59
CA GLY A 47 7.33 3.84 -3.30
C GLY A 47 6.18 3.65 -2.32
N CYS A 48 5.67 2.42 -2.23
CA CYS A 48 4.48 2.08 -1.45
C CYS A 48 4.69 2.19 0.06
N CYS A 49 5.92 2.36 0.53
CA CYS A 49 6.27 2.44 1.94
C CYS A 49 5.70 1.23 2.71
N MET A 50 4.93 1.45 3.79
CA MET A 50 4.25 0.38 4.54
C MET A 50 3.03 -0.23 3.83
N GLY A 51 2.70 0.18 2.61
CA GLY A 51 1.66 -0.44 1.77
C GLY A 51 0.22 -0.11 2.17
N SER A 52 -0.02 1.08 2.70
CA SER A 52 -1.32 1.47 3.28
C SER A 52 -2.36 1.83 2.23
N ASP A 53 -1.94 2.59 1.22
CA ASP A 53 -2.80 2.97 0.11
C ASP A 53 -3.20 1.74 -0.73
N VAL A 54 -2.27 0.82 -1.04
CA VAL A 54 -2.61 -0.44 -1.73
C VAL A 54 -3.55 -1.34 -0.92
N ARG A 55 -3.40 -1.40 0.40
CA ARG A 55 -4.38 -2.10 1.26
C ARG A 55 -5.76 -1.45 1.20
N LYS A 56 -5.83 -0.11 1.16
CA LYS A 56 -7.09 0.60 0.98
C LYS A 56 -7.71 0.34 -0.39
N LEU A 57 -6.90 0.30 -1.44
CA LEU A 57 -7.35 -0.02 -2.81
C LEU A 57 -8.01 -1.40 -2.88
N VAL A 58 -7.35 -2.40 -2.30
CA VAL A 58 -7.89 -3.76 -2.23
C VAL A 58 -9.14 -3.82 -1.35
N PHE A 59 -9.14 -3.12 -0.22
CA PHE A 59 -10.32 -3.01 0.65
C PHE A 59 -11.53 -2.42 -0.08
N ASP A 60 -11.31 -1.44 -0.96
CA ASP A 60 -12.36 -0.84 -1.77
C ASP A 60 -12.82 -1.71 -2.95
N GLY A 61 -12.17 -2.86 -3.15
CA GLY A 61 -12.58 -3.92 -4.06
C GLY A 61 -11.76 -4.03 -5.33
N TYR A 62 -10.55 -3.46 -5.41
CA TYR A 62 -9.61 -3.81 -6.46
C TYR A 62 -9.11 -5.26 -6.23
N PRO A 63 -9.00 -6.11 -7.28
CA PRO A 63 -8.50 -7.48 -7.12
C PRO A 63 -7.07 -7.50 -6.57
N ALA A 64 -6.83 -8.14 -5.42
CA ALA A 64 -5.52 -8.09 -4.77
C ALA A 64 -4.44 -8.77 -5.60
N GLU A 65 -4.80 -9.83 -6.31
CA GLU A 65 -3.96 -10.52 -7.28
C GLU A 65 -3.40 -9.60 -8.38
N HIS A 66 -4.02 -8.43 -8.60
CA HIS A 66 -3.64 -7.46 -9.62
C HIS A 66 -3.03 -6.17 -9.03
N VAL A 67 -2.70 -6.14 -7.74
CA VAL A 67 -2.08 -4.98 -7.09
C VAL A 67 -0.64 -5.32 -6.76
N LEU A 68 0.31 -4.57 -7.31
CA LEU A 68 1.73 -4.67 -6.95
C LEU A 68 2.15 -3.43 -6.17
N GLY A 69 2.62 -3.61 -4.95
CA GLY A 69 3.37 -2.56 -4.25
C GLY A 69 4.87 -2.81 -4.38
N CYS A 70 5.66 -1.74 -4.45
CA CYS A 70 7.11 -1.88 -4.33
C CYS A 70 7.72 -0.65 -3.66
N ASP A 71 8.82 -0.89 -2.94
CA ASP A 71 9.64 0.15 -2.36
C ASP A 71 11.11 -0.25 -2.48
N LEU A 72 12.01 0.73 -2.37
CA LEU A 72 13.46 0.50 -2.42
C LEU A 72 13.96 -0.27 -1.18
N ARG A 73 13.22 -0.17 -0.07
CA ARG A 73 13.63 -0.68 1.24
C ARG A 73 12.68 -1.80 1.69
N GLN A 74 13.20 -3.02 1.77
CA GLN A 74 12.45 -4.17 2.25
C GLN A 74 11.94 -3.95 3.69
N GLU A 75 12.67 -3.17 4.50
CA GLU A 75 12.28 -2.89 5.89
C GLU A 75 10.92 -2.17 5.98
N PHE A 76 10.56 -1.34 4.99
CA PHE A 76 9.26 -0.68 4.96
C PHE A 76 8.12 -1.65 4.67
N ILE A 77 8.34 -2.58 3.73
CA ILE A 77 7.38 -3.62 3.38
C ILE A 77 7.14 -4.55 4.57
N ASP A 78 8.23 -5.03 5.20
CA ASP A 78 8.17 -5.91 6.37
C ASP A 78 7.47 -5.22 7.55
N THR A 79 7.80 -3.96 7.82
CA THR A 79 7.13 -3.15 8.85
C THR A 79 5.65 -2.96 8.55
N GLY A 80 5.28 -2.82 7.26
CA GLY A 80 3.89 -2.76 6.85
C GLY A 80 3.11 -4.01 7.24
N TYR A 81 3.67 -5.19 6.95
CA TYR A 81 3.06 -6.46 7.36
C TYR A 81 2.91 -6.59 8.89
N GLU A 82 3.87 -6.08 9.67
CA GLU A 82 3.77 -6.03 11.13
C GLU A 82 2.69 -5.04 11.60
N LEU A 83 2.64 -3.85 11.00
CA LEU A 83 1.69 -2.78 11.32
C LEU A 83 0.24 -3.24 11.12
N TYR A 84 -0.03 -3.91 10.01
CA TYR A 84 -1.38 -4.36 9.62
C TYR A 84 -1.71 -5.79 10.06
N LYS A 85 -0.72 -6.54 10.56
CA LYS A 85 -0.86 -7.93 11.04
C LYS A 85 -1.47 -8.86 9.99
N ASP A 86 -1.04 -8.73 8.75
CA ASP A 86 -1.58 -9.47 7.60
C ASP A 86 -0.55 -10.31 6.86
N LYS A 87 0.64 -10.49 7.44
CA LYS A 87 1.63 -11.43 6.91
C LYS A 87 1.04 -12.84 6.78
N GLY A 88 1.02 -13.37 5.57
CA GLY A 88 0.55 -14.73 5.28
C GLY A 88 -0.97 -14.95 5.42
N ASN A 89 -1.77 -13.88 5.53
CA ASN A 89 -3.21 -14.00 5.72
C ASN A 89 -3.97 -14.12 4.39
N SER A 90 -4.08 -15.33 3.83
CA SER A 90 -4.81 -15.57 2.59
C SER A 90 -6.33 -15.26 2.66
N ILE A 91 -6.91 -15.13 3.86
CA ILE A 91 -8.35 -14.87 4.06
C ILE A 91 -8.69 -13.40 3.81
N ARG A 92 -7.76 -12.48 4.14
CA ARG A 92 -7.87 -11.07 3.78
C ARG A 92 -7.04 -10.91 2.54
N LYS A 93 -7.65 -10.82 1.36
CA LYS A 93 -6.98 -10.57 0.07
C LYS A 93 -5.84 -9.57 0.28
N THR A 94 -4.63 -10.06 0.51
CA THR A 94 -3.50 -9.21 0.91
C THR A 94 -2.82 -8.83 -0.39
N PRO A 95 -2.63 -7.53 -0.69
CA PRO A 95 -1.90 -7.18 -1.89
C PRO A 95 -0.49 -7.77 -1.83
N PRO A 96 0.03 -8.35 -2.92
CA PRO A 96 1.44 -8.63 -3.05
C PRO A 96 2.20 -7.29 -3.07
N ILE A 97 2.67 -6.91 -1.88
CA ILE A 97 3.67 -5.87 -1.61
C ILE A 97 5.03 -6.53 -1.44
#